data_AF-A0A9D6Q850-F1
#
_entry.id   AF-A0A9D6Q850-F1
#
_cell.length_a   1.000
_cell.length_b   1.000
_cell.length_c   1.000
_cell.angle_alpha   90.00
_cell.angle_beta   90.00
_cell.angle_gamma   90.00
#
_symmetry.space_group_name_H-M   'P 1'
#
loop_
_entity.id
_entity.type
_entity.pdbx_description
1 polymer ?
#
loop_
_entity_poly.entity_id
_entity_poly.type
_entity_poly.pdbx_seq_one_letter_code
_entity_poly.pdbx_strand_id
1 'polypeptide(L)'
;MSLCNQCGACCRVLTLQQSPEEIWAMASITSVLGIPSDMPFAAKHWHPLTRDEALERNPFYVLRLPKDAHLYRCDQLGDDGRCQAYEERPLVCRGYPWYDQPIREMELADQNCGYHYDEVMEFVIRRPDL
;
A
#
# COMPACT_ATOMS: atom_id res chain seq x y z
N MET A 1 -4.91 16.66 -4.98
CA MET A 1 -5.82 15.56 -5.37
C MET A 1 -5.51 14.36 -4.48
N SER A 2 -6.49 13.93 -3.69
CA SER A 2 -6.39 12.68 -2.96
C SER A 2 -6.77 11.56 -3.92
N LEU A 3 -5.77 10.81 -4.37
CA LEU A 3 -6.02 9.71 -5.27
C LEU A 3 -6.61 8.47 -4.54
N CYS A 4 -6.47 8.39 -3.22
CA CYS A 4 -7.01 7.30 -2.40
C CYS A 4 -8.42 7.63 -1.89
N ASN A 5 -9.40 6.76 -2.16
CA ASN A 5 -10.81 6.90 -1.75
C ASN A 5 -11.17 6.15 -0.46
N GLN A 6 -10.18 5.77 0.36
CA GLN A 6 -10.37 5.02 1.61
C GLN A 6 -11.03 3.64 1.43
N CYS A 7 -10.97 3.01 0.25
CA CYS A 7 -11.57 1.69 -0.01
C CYS A 7 -10.99 0.51 0.81
N GLY A 8 -9.90 0.72 1.56
CA GLY A 8 -9.25 -0.32 2.36
C GLY A 8 -8.51 -1.41 1.58
N ALA A 9 -8.44 -1.34 0.24
CA ALA A 9 -7.80 -2.37 -0.58
C ALA A 9 -6.34 -2.60 -0.24
N CYS A 10 -5.58 -1.52 -0.04
CA CYS A 10 -4.22 -1.62 0.45
C CYS A 10 -4.17 -2.23 1.85
N CYS A 11 -5.17 -2.11 2.72
CA CYS A 11 -5.13 -2.76 4.03
C CYS A 11 -5.44 -4.26 3.97
N ARG A 12 -6.12 -4.76 2.93
CA ARG A 12 -6.49 -6.18 2.79
C ARG A 12 -5.28 -7.07 2.52
N VAL A 13 -4.45 -6.67 1.55
CA VAL A 13 -3.20 -7.35 1.20
C VAL A 13 -2.17 -6.32 0.74
N LEU A 14 -1.01 -6.29 1.41
CA LEU A 14 0.19 -5.52 1.05
C LEU A 14 1.34 -6.46 0.75
N THR A 15 2.29 -5.96 -0.02
CA THR A 15 3.59 -6.59 -0.18
C THR A 15 4.70 -5.68 0.27
N LEU A 16 5.69 -6.25 0.95
CA LEU A 16 7.00 -5.63 1.13
C LEU A 16 8.09 -6.55 0.61
N GLN A 17 9.27 -5.96 0.40
CA GLN A 17 10.51 -6.72 0.21
C GLN A 17 11.04 -7.28 1.53
N GLN A 18 10.67 -6.68 2.66
CA GLN A 18 11.17 -7.06 3.98
C GLN A 18 10.32 -8.16 4.63
N SER A 19 10.99 -9.08 5.33
CA SER A 19 10.36 -10.05 6.24
C SER A 19 9.83 -9.38 7.51
N PRO A 20 8.97 -10.05 8.31
CA PRO A 20 8.50 -9.50 9.58
C PRO A 20 9.65 -9.15 10.54
N GLU A 21 10.67 -10.00 10.61
CA GLU A 21 11.85 -9.78 11.45
C GLU A 21 12.65 -8.55 11.00
N GLU A 22 12.81 -8.39 9.68
CA GLU A 22 13.49 -7.22 9.11
C GLU A 22 12.69 -5.93 9.35
N ILE A 23 11.36 -5.97 9.21
CA ILE A 23 10.48 -4.84 9.54
C ILE A 23 10.68 -4.42 10.99
N TRP A 24 10.67 -5.38 11.93
CA TRP A 24 10.87 -5.09 13.36
C TRP A 24 12.26 -4.51 13.65
N ALA A 25 13.31 -5.07 13.04
CA ALA A 25 14.67 -4.57 13.20
C ALA A 25 14.82 -3.15 12.66
N MET A 26 14.32 -2.89 11.44
CA MET A 26 14.35 -1.57 10.82
C MET A 26 13.51 -0.56 11.58
N ALA A 27 12.31 -0.93 12.05
CA ALA A 27 11.46 -0.09 12.88
C ALA A 27 12.18 0.35 14.15
N SER A 28 12.88 -0.57 14.81
CA SER A 28 13.64 -0.28 16.04
C SER A 28 14.76 0.73 15.77
N ILE A 29 15.54 0.53 14.72
CA ILE A 29 16.67 1.41 14.35
C ILE A 29 16.16 2.79 13.93
N THR A 30 15.19 2.85 13.02
CA THR A 30 14.68 4.11 12.46
C THR A 30 13.97 4.95 13.53
N SER A 31 13.25 4.33 14.45
CA SER A 31 12.62 5.02 15.58
C SER A 31 13.65 5.65 16.51
N VAL A 32 14.72 4.91 16.86
CA VAL A 32 15.79 5.41 17.74
C VAL A 32 16.55 6.58 17.10
N LEU A 33 16.79 6.51 15.79
CA LEU A 33 17.56 7.53 15.06
C LEU A 33 16.69 8.68 14.54
N GLY A 34 15.37 8.63 14.71
CA GLY A 34 14.45 9.65 14.19
C GLY A 34 14.44 9.74 12.65
N ILE A 35 14.78 8.65 11.96
CA ILE A 35 14.80 8.60 10.49
C ILE A 35 13.36 8.40 10.00
N PRO A 36 12.82 9.28 9.14
CA PRO A 36 11.52 9.07 8.54
C PRO A 36 11.45 7.73 7.81
N SER A 37 10.50 6.89 8.21
CA SER A 37 10.36 5.53 7.68
C SER A 37 8.93 5.04 7.87
N ASP A 38 8.48 4.18 6.96
CA ASP A 38 7.22 3.46 7.08
C ASP A 38 7.33 2.27 8.04
N MET A 39 8.55 1.84 8.39
CA MET A 39 8.80 0.63 9.17
C MET A 39 8.20 0.64 10.58
N PRO A 40 8.21 1.75 11.33
CA PRO A 40 7.52 1.82 12.62
C PRO A 40 6.00 1.59 12.51
N PHE A 41 5.37 2.13 11.46
CA PHE A 41 3.95 1.87 11.19
C PHE A 41 3.75 0.40 10.82
N ALA A 42 4.59 -0.13 9.91
CA ALA A 42 4.56 -1.51 9.47
C ALA A 42 4.67 -2.50 10.64
N ALA A 43 5.67 -2.32 11.51
CA ALA A 43 5.90 -3.19 12.66
C ALA A 43 4.72 -3.20 13.64
N LYS A 44 4.03 -2.07 13.77
CA LYS A 44 2.90 -1.92 14.69
C LYS A 44 1.59 -2.48 14.11
N HIS A 45 1.35 -2.27 12.81
CA HIS A 45 0.02 -2.41 12.21
C HIS A 45 -0.06 -3.51 11.16
N TRP A 46 1.06 -4.03 10.66
CA TRP A 46 1.06 -5.06 9.63
C TRP A 46 1.33 -6.44 10.20
N HIS A 47 0.43 -7.36 9.85
CA HIS A 47 0.52 -8.75 10.26
C HIS A 47 0.83 -9.62 9.05
N PRO A 48 1.82 -10.51 9.15
CA PRO A 48 2.17 -11.40 8.05
C PRO A 48 0.98 -12.29 7.68
N LEU A 49 0.88 -12.57 6.38
CA LEU A 49 -0.05 -13.52 5.81
C LEU A 49 0.74 -14.64 5.12
N THR A 50 0.20 -15.84 5.21
CA THR A 50 0.51 -16.88 4.24
C THR A 50 -0.06 -16.50 2.87
N ARG A 51 0.47 -17.14 1.81
CA ARG A 51 -0.04 -16.90 0.46
C ARG A 51 -1.49 -17.32 0.28
N ASP A 52 -1.91 -18.39 0.96
CA ASP A 52 -3.29 -18.88 0.91
C ASP A 52 -4.26 -17.89 1.57
N GLU A 53 -3.92 -17.37 2.76
CA GLU A 53 -4.70 -16.32 3.42
C GLU A 53 -4.77 -15.03 2.57
N ALA A 54 -3.70 -14.69 1.85
CA ALA A 54 -3.70 -13.55 0.97
C ALA A 54 -4.58 -13.78 -0.28
N LEU A 55 -4.57 -14.99 -0.85
CA LEU A 55 -5.41 -15.37 -1.99
C LEU A 55 -6.90 -15.31 -1.64
N GLU A 56 -7.29 -15.72 -0.43
CA GLU A 56 -8.67 -15.59 0.05
C GLU A 56 -9.13 -14.13 0.12
N ARG A 57 -8.21 -13.21 0.42
CA ARG A 57 -8.50 -11.78 0.62
C ARG A 57 -8.47 -10.98 -0.67
N ASN A 58 -7.52 -11.26 -1.54
CA ASN A 58 -7.36 -10.55 -2.80
C ASN A 58 -6.69 -11.46 -3.86
N PRO A 59 -7.45 -12.35 -4.52
CA PRO A 59 -6.88 -13.29 -5.47
C PRO A 59 -6.32 -12.58 -6.71
N PHE A 60 -6.96 -11.51 -7.18
CA PHE A 60 -6.52 -10.77 -8.36
C PHE A 60 -5.16 -10.12 -8.14
N TYR A 61 -4.94 -9.50 -6.98
CA TYR A 61 -3.64 -8.94 -6.63
C TYR A 61 -2.59 -10.04 -6.46
N VAL A 62 -2.88 -11.05 -5.63
CA VAL A 62 -1.88 -12.02 -5.18
C VAL A 62 -1.38 -12.94 -6.29
N LEU A 63 -2.23 -13.30 -7.26
CA LEU A 63 -1.82 -14.13 -8.40
C LEU A 63 -0.77 -13.47 -9.29
N ARG A 64 -0.62 -12.13 -9.23
CA ARG A 64 0.34 -11.36 -10.04
C ARG A 64 1.65 -11.08 -9.31
N LEU A 65 1.75 -11.44 -8.03
CA LEU A 65 2.93 -11.20 -7.22
C LEU A 65 3.96 -12.33 -7.34
N PRO A 66 5.27 -12.03 -7.19
CA PRO A 66 6.31 -13.04 -7.04
C PRO A 66 5.96 -14.07 -5.95
N LYS A 67 6.44 -15.31 -6.10
CA LYS A 67 6.14 -16.41 -5.16
C LYS A 67 6.73 -16.17 -3.77
N ASP A 68 7.84 -15.46 -3.71
CA ASP A 68 8.63 -15.10 -2.55
C ASP A 68 8.27 -13.72 -1.97
N ALA A 69 7.23 -13.06 -2.48
CA ALA A 69 6.75 -11.81 -1.92
C ALA A 69 6.30 -11.98 -0.46
N HIS A 70 6.75 -11.10 0.43
CA HIS A 70 6.26 -11.05 1.81
C HIS A 70 4.90 -10.34 1.83
N LEU A 71 3.89 -11.03 2.34
CA LEU A 71 2.49 -10.63 2.29
C LEU A 71 2.01 -10.21 3.67
N TYR A 72 1.22 -9.13 3.73
CA TYR A 72 0.74 -8.58 4.99
C TYR A 72 -0.71 -8.12 4.90
N ARG A 73 -1.42 -8.12 6.03
CA ARG A 73 -2.66 -7.35 6.24
C ARG A 73 -2.39 -6.21 7.20
N CYS A 74 -3.13 -5.11 7.06
CA CYS A 74 -3.10 -4.00 8.01
C CYS A 74 -4.27 -4.11 9.00
N ASP A 75 -4.01 -3.91 10.28
CA ASP A 75 -5.04 -3.86 11.34
C ASP A 75 -5.87 -2.57 11.34
N GLN A 76 -5.49 -1.58 10.53
CA GLN A 76 -6.22 -0.31 10.35
C GLN A 76 -7.38 -0.44 9.36
N LEU A 77 -7.72 -1.64 8.90
CA LEU A 77 -8.92 -1.89 8.12
C LEU A 77 -10.13 -1.96 9.07
N GLY A 78 -11.00 -0.96 9.02
CA GLY A 78 -12.24 -0.95 9.78
C GLY A 78 -13.26 -1.97 9.27
N ASP A 79 -14.25 -2.27 10.12
CA ASP A 79 -15.36 -3.17 9.79
C ASP A 79 -16.23 -2.65 8.63
N ASP A 80 -16.19 -1.34 8.38
CA ASP A 80 -16.83 -0.67 7.24
C ASP A 80 -16.02 -0.80 5.93
N GLY A 81 -14.90 -1.52 5.97
CA GLY A 81 -13.98 -1.70 4.86
C GLY A 81 -13.11 -0.48 4.57
N ARG A 82 -13.06 0.52 5.46
CA ARG A 82 -12.27 1.74 5.27
C ARG A 82 -10.97 1.75 6.06
N CYS A 83 -9.97 2.45 5.56
CA CYS A 83 -8.71 2.66 6.28
C CYS A 83 -8.91 3.70 7.40
N GLN A 84 -8.73 3.26 8.65
CA GLN A 84 -8.86 4.10 9.84
C GLN A 84 -7.64 5.00 10.07
N ALA A 85 -6.47 4.62 9.56
CA ALA A 85 -5.24 5.41 9.63
C ALA A 85 -5.03 6.28 8.39
N TYR A 86 -6.11 6.76 7.75
CA TYR A 86 -6.00 7.43 6.46
C TYR A 86 -5.04 8.63 6.50
N GLU A 87 -5.19 9.55 7.45
CA GLU A 87 -4.33 10.75 7.53
C GLU A 87 -2.87 10.40 7.86
N GLU A 88 -2.67 9.39 8.71
CA GLU A 88 -1.36 8.94 9.21
C GLU A 88 -0.71 7.88 8.31
N ARG A 89 -1.33 7.54 7.18
CA ARG A 89 -0.91 6.41 6.36
C ARG A 89 0.54 6.58 5.87
N PRO A 90 1.35 5.50 5.91
CA PRO A 90 2.73 5.50 5.45
C PRO A 90 2.84 5.74 3.94
N LEU A 91 4.03 6.08 3.45
CA LEU A 91 4.27 6.36 2.03
C LEU A 91 3.88 5.19 1.13
N VAL A 92 4.16 3.95 1.54
CA VAL A 92 3.75 2.76 0.76
C VAL A 92 2.24 2.68 0.58
N CYS A 93 1.44 3.08 1.58
CA CYS A 93 -0.02 3.13 1.46
C CYS A 93 -0.48 4.27 0.54
N ARG A 94 0.31 5.35 0.41
CA ARG A 94 0.02 6.46 -0.51
C ARG A 94 0.37 6.11 -1.96
N GLY A 95 1.35 5.23 -2.17
CA GLY A 95 1.76 4.76 -3.49
C GLY A 95 0.80 3.74 -4.11
N TYR A 96 -0.03 3.06 -3.32
CA TYR A 96 -0.93 2.02 -3.84
C TYR A 96 -1.87 2.53 -4.96
N PRO A 97 -2.15 1.72 -6.02
CA PRO A 97 -1.55 0.43 -6.35
C PRO A 97 -0.27 0.49 -7.22
N TRP A 98 0.13 1.64 -7.74
CA TRP A 98 1.26 1.71 -8.70
C TRP A 98 2.63 1.71 -8.01
N TYR A 99 2.71 2.20 -6.77
CA TYR A 99 3.97 2.47 -6.08
C TYR A 99 4.88 3.36 -6.96
N ASP A 100 6.19 3.10 -7.00
CA ASP A 100 7.14 3.85 -7.84
C ASP A 100 6.98 3.58 -9.36
N GLN A 101 5.90 2.91 -9.78
CA GLN A 101 5.61 2.65 -11.20
C GLN A 101 4.76 3.76 -11.82
N PRO A 102 4.88 3.99 -13.13
CA PRO A 102 3.98 4.88 -13.85
C PRO A 102 2.52 4.51 -13.65
N ILE A 103 1.70 5.55 -13.50
CA ILE A 103 0.24 5.41 -13.47
C ILE A 103 -0.21 4.86 -14.82
N ARG A 104 -1.03 3.82 -14.78
CA ARG A 104 -1.63 3.17 -15.95
C ARG A 104 -3.02 2.72 -15.61
N GLU A 105 -3.87 2.65 -16.64
CA GLU A 105 -5.19 2.06 -16.50
C GLU A 105 -5.05 0.63 -15.97
N MET A 106 -5.70 0.38 -14.85
CA MET A 106 -5.67 -0.87 -14.12
C MET A 106 -7.13 -1.19 -13.80
N GLU A 107 -7.62 -2.35 -14.26
CA GLU A 107 -8.74 -3.00 -13.60
C GLU A 107 -8.30 -3.21 -12.15
N LEU A 108 -8.85 -2.40 -11.25
CA LEU A 108 -8.40 -2.26 -9.88
C LEU A 108 -8.19 -3.64 -9.26
N ALA A 109 -7.03 -3.84 -8.63
CA ALA A 109 -6.70 -5.13 -8.03
C ALA A 109 -7.69 -5.52 -6.91
N ASP A 110 -8.54 -4.60 -6.46
CA ASP A 110 -9.71 -4.86 -5.61
C ASP A 110 -10.96 -4.25 -6.26
N GLN A 111 -11.95 -5.09 -6.59
CA GLN A 111 -13.20 -4.67 -7.22
C GLN A 111 -14.01 -3.67 -6.38
N ASN A 112 -13.73 -3.59 -5.07
CA ASN A 112 -14.40 -2.67 -4.15
C ASN A 112 -13.68 -1.32 -4.04
N CYS A 113 -12.54 -1.17 -4.72
CA CYS A 113 -11.73 0.03 -4.65
C CYS A 113 -11.87 0.89 -5.89
N GLY A 114 -12.84 1.82 -5.90
CA GLY A 114 -13.00 2.82 -6.98
C GLY A 114 -11.93 3.91 -6.99
N TYR A 115 -10.64 3.56 -6.94
CA TYR A 115 -9.58 4.54 -7.13
C TYR A 115 -9.74 5.14 -8.52
N HIS A 116 -10.02 6.44 -8.58
CA HIS A 116 -10.13 7.19 -9.83
C HIS A 116 -8.90 8.09 -9.97
N TYR A 117 -8.11 7.85 -11.02
CA TYR A 117 -7.09 8.80 -11.46
C TYR A 117 -7.74 9.80 -12.42
N ASP A 118 -7.74 11.07 -12.06
CA ASP A 118 -8.08 12.15 -12.98
C ASP A 118 -6.85 12.48 -13.84
N GLU A 119 -6.92 12.28 -15.16
CA GLU A 119 -5.84 12.45 -16.15
C GLU A 119 -5.27 13.88 -16.29
N VAL A 120 -5.64 14.82 -15.44
CA VAL A 120 -5.38 16.26 -15.67
C VAL A 120 -3.89 16.66 -15.53
N MET A 121 -3.00 15.75 -15.13
CA MET A 121 -1.59 16.07 -14.88
C MET A 121 -0.64 15.83 -16.07
N GLU A 122 -1.05 15.18 -17.16
CA GLU A 122 -0.13 15.01 -18.31
C GLU A 122 0.12 16.33 -19.07
N PHE A 123 -0.76 17.32 -18.91
CA PHE A 123 -0.63 18.62 -19.60
C PHE A 123 0.34 19.59 -18.93
N VAL A 124 0.59 19.48 -17.62
CA VAL A 124 1.40 20.46 -16.88
C VAL A 124 2.90 20.15 -16.99
N ILE A 125 3.29 18.88 -17.15
CA ILE A 125 4.71 18.49 -17.22
C ILE A 125 5.30 18.70 -18.62
N ARG A 126 4.46 18.82 -19.67
CA ARG A 126 4.93 19.01 -21.06
C ARG A 126 5.01 20.47 -21.54
N ARG A 127 4.84 21.48 -20.68
CA ARG A 127 5.12 22.89 -21.02
C ARG A 127 6.11 23.53 -20.06
N PRO A 128 7.42 23.48 -20.34
CA PRO A 128 8.44 24.20 -19.56
C PRO A 128 8.47 25.73 -19.80
N ASP A 129 7.50 26.29 -20.51
CA ASP A 129 7.56 27.64 -21.07
C ASP A 129 6.19 28.36 -21.10
N LEU A 130 5.62 28.59 -19.90
CA LEU A 130 4.74 29.73 -19.59
C LEU A 130 4.99 30.22 -18.16
#